data_AF-A0A1E4S1H2-F1
#
_entry.id   AF-A0A1E4S1H2-F1
#
_cell.length_a   1.000
_cell.length_b   1.000
_cell.length_c   1.000
_cell.angle_alpha   90.00
_cell.angle_beta   90.00
_cell.angle_gamma   90.00
#
_symmetry.space_group_name_H-M   'P 1'
#
loop_
_entity.id
_entity.type
_entity.pdbx_description
1 polymer ?
#
loop_
_entity_poly.entity_id
_entity_poly.type
_entity_poly.pdbx_seq_one_letter_code
_entity_poly.pdbx_strand_id
1 'polypeptide(L)'
;MEQLDLDQILFGLDTFITQCIDGSLQLEGALLESAEVLLDQLFVKLRDPSTRSNHLITLNLAKFVQAASYLISSSEAHGALAVRLLKVLANAVADEDHNRAVVVGDERFLKTLEAHIRDNFDYEDLNNLIFVLMKNLIVDSPGIAQQLAFMTDAIMTNVLYDKSYFGISVLAELIPYKKFTPETRKVLQFESLIISVISSRNKYDEDEFTEQLIDLSSILESLTSDLSLDFKDEYYEKQVQLNLFSIEEALYPLEFPNKLRVQRVVLSCSGNVSANPTTNNAVMLSYLLKGIHSDDETNGYKISMAFTIIGNYITSSSKKMEILDKDPQIISQALKKYNYLVDPVQFQGLLHLLKGLVSFDTVSQLFQADSVNEFTSLVEATVRNSRYYTNFTDLLLKFLKKTLVLLGKSQVEALLKTNIIESLLSADSTYDYDIVFLLLLNKISIHGFPLAVYGPQLLDRVFKFPSANVPDIYIFEMTKTLGVLLQHNGQFMLDNYTDSILHFIEQCPSTKGEAAPQVAYMVENNVKYICHSLIELNKTYPVAQDLLNRAQLILPSQSHS
;
A
#
# COMPACT_ATOMS: atom_id res chain seq x y z
N MET A 1 47.28 16.84 26.01
CA MET A 1 46.50 18.07 26.24
C MET A 1 45.58 17.78 27.41
N GLU A 2 45.63 18.57 28.47
CA GLU A 2 44.85 18.36 29.69
C GLU A 2 43.35 18.55 29.38
N GLN A 3 42.51 17.60 29.80
CA GLN A 3 41.08 17.63 29.50
C GLN A 3 40.39 18.56 30.50
N LEU A 4 39.97 19.74 30.05
CA LEU A 4 39.28 20.73 30.89
C LEU A 4 37.95 20.18 31.42
N ASP A 5 37.49 20.70 32.56
CA ASP A 5 36.13 20.41 33.04
C ASP A 5 35.07 21.13 32.18
N LEU A 6 33.79 20.78 32.34
CA LEU A 6 32.72 21.35 31.51
C LEU A 6 32.60 22.87 31.74
N ASP A 7 32.70 23.33 32.98
CA ASP A 7 32.54 24.72 33.38
C ASP A 7 33.62 25.61 32.77
N GLN A 8 34.88 25.14 32.78
CA GLN A 8 36.02 25.80 32.16
C GLN A 8 35.86 25.94 30.65
N ILE A 9 35.33 24.91 29.98
CA ILE A 9 35.08 24.96 28.54
C ILE A 9 33.99 25.98 28.22
N LEU A 10 32.86 25.93 28.93
CA LEU A 10 31.75 26.86 28.72
C LEU A 10 32.16 28.31 29.02
N PHE A 11 32.92 28.52 30.10
CA PHE A 11 33.46 29.83 30.45
C PHE A 11 34.41 30.37 29.37
N GLY A 12 35.32 29.51 28.87
CA GLY A 12 36.25 29.89 27.80
C GLY A 12 35.55 30.23 26.47
N LEU A 13 34.38 29.66 26.21
CA LEU A 13 33.58 29.94 25.02
C LEU A 13 32.69 31.19 25.13
N ASP A 14 32.40 31.70 26.34
CA ASP A 14 31.37 32.74 26.53
C ASP A 14 31.68 34.04 25.77
N THR A 15 32.95 34.46 25.70
CA THR A 15 33.37 35.65 24.92
C THR A 15 33.13 35.43 23.42
N PHE A 16 33.53 34.28 22.89
CA PHE A 16 33.32 33.93 21.48
C PHE A 16 31.84 33.88 21.11
N ILE A 17 31.03 33.22 21.95
CA ILE A 17 29.59 33.09 21.72
C ILE A 17 28.90 34.46 21.79
N THR A 18 29.25 35.30 22.75
CA THR A 18 28.70 36.66 22.87
C THR A 18 29.03 37.49 21.62
N GLN A 19 30.27 37.42 21.13
CA GLN A 19 30.65 38.13 19.89
C GLN A 19 29.88 37.65 18.65
N CYS A 20 29.60 36.35 18.55
CA CYS A 20 28.75 35.82 17.47
C CYS A 20 27.33 36.36 17.56
N ILE A 21 26.74 36.37 18.76
CA ILE A 21 25.38 36.87 18.99
C ILE A 21 25.26 38.36 18.65
N ASP A 22 26.27 39.15 19.03
CA ASP A 22 26.34 40.58 18.76
C ASP A 22 26.74 40.90 17.30
N GLY A 23 27.10 39.88 16.51
CA GLY A 23 27.58 40.04 15.14
C GLY A 23 28.91 40.80 15.03
N SER A 24 29.69 40.84 16.12
CA SER A 24 30.92 41.61 16.26
C SER A 24 32.19 40.76 16.16
N LEU A 25 32.07 39.54 15.62
CA LEU A 25 33.15 38.57 15.57
C LEU A 25 34.35 39.11 14.77
N GLN A 26 35.42 39.46 15.48
CA GLN A 26 36.71 39.89 14.94
C GLN A 26 37.81 39.01 15.51
N LEU A 27 37.71 37.69 15.31
CA LEU A 27 38.70 36.75 15.82
C LEU A 27 39.82 36.54 14.80
N GLU A 28 41.02 36.96 15.18
CA GLU A 28 42.28 36.63 14.49
C GLU A 28 43.25 35.93 15.45
N GLY A 29 44.05 35.00 14.92
CA GLY A 29 45.14 34.35 15.65
C GLY A 29 44.68 33.49 16.84
N ALA A 30 45.30 33.70 18.01
CA ALA A 30 45.20 32.80 19.17
C ALA A 30 43.78 32.65 19.74
N LEU A 31 42.90 33.65 19.59
CA LEU A 31 41.52 33.57 20.09
C LEU A 31 40.65 32.65 19.21
N LEU A 32 40.88 32.64 17.90
CA LEU A 32 40.23 31.72 16.96
C LEU A 32 40.64 30.28 17.26
N GLU A 33 41.95 30.02 17.37
CA GLU A 33 42.48 28.70 17.72
C GLU A 33 41.95 28.20 19.07
N SER A 34 41.87 29.09 20.06
CA SER A 34 41.30 28.77 21.37
C SER A 34 39.82 28.38 21.26
N ALA A 35 39.01 29.12 20.50
CA ALA A 35 37.59 28.80 20.31
C ALA A 35 37.42 27.45 19.61
N GLU A 36 38.20 27.17 18.57
CA GLU A 36 38.17 25.89 17.87
C GLU A 36 38.50 24.71 18.80
N VAL A 37 39.58 24.82 19.59
CA VAL A 37 39.99 23.78 20.55
C VAL A 37 38.90 23.55 21.59
N LEU A 38 38.29 24.61 22.12
CA LEU A 38 37.24 24.49 23.14
C LEU A 38 35.95 23.88 22.58
N LEU A 39 35.55 24.22 21.35
CA LEU A 39 34.42 23.59 20.67
C LEU A 39 34.67 22.10 20.42
N ASP A 40 35.88 21.72 20.00
CA ASP A 40 36.24 20.31 19.79
C ASP A 40 36.23 19.53 21.11
N GLN A 41 36.71 20.12 22.21
CA GLN A 41 36.62 19.50 23.54
C GLN A 41 35.16 19.34 24.00
N LEU A 42 34.32 20.36 23.78
CA LEU A 42 32.90 20.31 24.12
C LEU A 42 32.17 19.23 23.32
N PHE A 43 32.41 19.17 22.01
CA PHE A 43 31.87 18.13 21.12
C PHE A 43 32.17 16.72 21.63
N VAL A 44 33.42 16.47 22.06
CA VAL A 44 33.82 15.17 22.61
C VAL A 44 33.11 14.86 23.93
N LYS A 45 32.99 15.84 24.84
CA LYS A 45 32.28 15.64 26.11
C LYS A 45 30.80 15.35 25.92
N LEU A 46 30.15 15.99 24.95
CA LEU A 46 28.73 15.77 24.64
C LEU A 46 28.42 14.39 24.05
N ARG A 47 29.42 13.52 23.83
CA ARG A 47 29.17 12.10 23.53
C ARG A 47 28.66 11.32 24.74
N ASP A 48 28.92 11.81 25.96
CA ASP A 48 28.41 11.22 27.20
C ASP A 48 26.99 11.73 27.48
N PRO A 49 25.98 10.84 27.58
CA PRO A 49 24.61 11.21 27.91
C PRO A 49 24.49 12.06 29.16
N SER A 50 25.30 11.81 30.19
CA SER A 50 25.27 12.57 31.44
C SER A 50 25.71 14.03 31.27
N THR A 51 26.56 14.29 30.27
CA THR A 51 26.97 15.65 29.93
C THR A 51 25.88 16.35 29.11
N ARG A 52 25.22 15.65 28.18
CA ARG A 52 24.11 16.20 27.39
C ARG A 52 22.95 16.66 28.28
N SER A 53 22.62 15.87 29.29
CA SER A 53 21.58 16.18 30.28
C SER A 53 22.01 17.16 31.38
N ASN A 54 23.24 17.69 31.33
CA ASN A 54 23.73 18.61 32.34
C ASN A 54 23.03 19.97 32.21
N HIS A 55 22.56 20.51 33.34
CA HIS A 55 21.86 21.80 33.39
C HIS A 55 22.67 22.95 32.75
N LEU A 56 24.00 22.95 32.83
CA LEU A 56 24.84 23.97 32.22
C LEU A 56 24.82 23.94 30.69
N ILE A 57 24.68 22.76 30.07
CA ILE A 57 24.49 22.65 28.63
C ILE A 57 23.15 23.27 28.25
N THR A 58 22.07 22.86 28.91
CA THR A 58 20.72 23.38 28.68
C THR A 58 20.67 24.90 28.82
N LEU A 59 21.29 25.47 29.87
CA LEU A 59 21.30 26.92 30.10
C LEU A 59 22.02 27.71 28.99
N ASN A 60 23.05 27.13 28.38
CA ASN A 60 23.85 27.80 27.34
C ASN A 60 23.38 27.46 25.91
N LEU A 61 22.51 26.47 25.75
CA LEU A 61 22.12 25.95 24.43
C LEU A 61 21.48 27.02 23.53
N ALA A 62 20.61 27.87 24.08
CA ALA A 62 20.02 28.97 23.32
C ALA A 62 21.08 29.95 22.79
N LYS A 63 22.15 30.22 23.56
CA LYS A 63 23.27 31.05 23.10
C LYS A 63 24.04 30.38 21.97
N PHE A 64 24.27 29.06 22.07
CA PHE A 64 24.93 28.30 21.01
C PHE A 64 24.11 28.29 19.71
N VAL A 65 22.79 28.15 19.81
CA VAL A 65 21.87 28.21 18.66
C VAL A 65 21.94 29.58 17.96
N GLN A 66 21.92 30.66 18.73
CA GLN A 66 22.04 32.02 18.18
C GLN A 66 23.41 32.28 17.54
N ALA A 67 24.49 31.83 18.19
CA ALA A 67 25.84 31.92 17.61
C ALA A 67 25.95 31.09 16.32
N ALA A 68 25.36 29.89 16.26
CA ALA A 68 25.33 29.07 15.06
C ALA A 68 24.56 29.74 13.92
N SER A 69 23.41 30.38 14.21
CA SER A 69 22.67 31.17 13.23
C SER A 69 23.56 32.24 12.59
N TYR A 70 24.32 33.00 13.39
CA TYR A 70 25.25 33.99 12.86
C TYR A 70 26.34 33.37 11.98
N LEU A 71 27.00 32.31 12.46
CA LEU A 71 28.11 31.66 11.74
C LEU A 71 27.67 31.02 10.42
N ILE A 72 26.47 30.45 10.36
CA ILE A 72 25.92 29.85 9.13
C ILE A 72 25.60 30.94 8.11
N SER A 73 24.99 32.06 8.55
CA SER A 73 24.74 33.22 7.69
C SER A 73 26.02 33.91 7.20
N SER A 74 27.16 33.67 7.86
CA SER A 74 28.48 34.19 7.48
C SER A 74 29.46 33.08 7.10
N SER A 75 28.94 31.97 6.58
CA SER A 75 29.71 30.74 6.31
C SER A 75 30.87 30.92 5.32
N GLU A 76 30.83 31.92 4.43
CA GLU A 76 31.97 32.29 3.58
C GLU A 76 33.19 32.73 4.40
N ALA A 77 32.98 33.45 5.50
CA ALA A 77 34.05 33.95 6.36
C ALA A 77 34.36 32.99 7.53
N HIS A 78 33.35 32.27 8.02
CA HIS A 78 33.41 31.54 9.29
C HIS A 78 32.94 30.09 9.23
N GLY A 79 32.90 29.47 8.05
CA GLY A 79 32.40 28.11 7.84
C GLY A 79 33.04 27.05 8.74
N ALA A 80 34.35 27.11 8.98
CA ALA A 80 35.05 26.17 9.86
C ALA A 80 34.57 26.22 11.33
N LEU A 81 34.18 27.40 11.81
CA LEU A 81 33.58 27.57 13.13
C LEU A 81 32.11 27.11 13.14
N ALA A 82 31.36 27.41 12.07
CA ALA A 82 29.98 26.93 11.90
C ALA A 82 29.92 25.40 11.98
N VAL A 83 30.83 24.72 11.27
CA VAL A 83 31.00 23.26 11.29
C VAL A 83 31.22 22.73 12.71
N ARG A 84 32.14 23.31 13.48
CA ARG A 84 32.42 22.85 14.85
C ARG A 84 31.26 23.11 15.80
N LEU A 85 30.63 24.27 15.70
CA LEU A 85 29.49 24.60 16.56
C LEU A 85 28.26 23.72 16.22
N LEU A 86 28.02 23.40 14.95
CA LEU A 86 26.98 22.45 14.56
C LEU A 86 27.24 21.04 15.08
N LYS A 87 28.50 20.58 15.11
CA LYS A 87 28.85 19.30 15.77
C LYS A 87 28.49 19.31 17.26
N VAL A 88 28.75 20.42 17.95
CA VAL A 88 28.34 20.62 19.35
C VAL A 88 26.83 20.54 19.48
N LEU A 89 26.07 21.26 18.65
CA LEU A 89 24.60 21.23 18.67
C LEU A 89 24.05 19.83 18.35
N ALA A 90 24.57 19.16 17.34
CA ALA A 90 24.14 17.83 16.93
C ALA A 90 24.31 16.79 18.05
N ASN A 91 25.44 16.84 18.78
CA ASN A 91 25.64 15.98 19.95
C ASN A 91 24.78 16.42 21.15
N ALA A 92 24.57 17.72 21.35
CA ALA A 92 23.77 18.22 22.47
C ALA A 92 22.30 17.77 22.42
N VAL A 93 21.74 17.61 21.21
CA VAL A 93 20.33 17.20 21.03
C VAL A 93 20.14 15.69 20.82
N ALA A 94 21.22 14.93 20.64
CA ALA A 94 21.14 13.49 20.44
C ALA A 94 20.56 12.81 21.70
N ASP A 95 19.43 12.13 21.52
CA ASP A 95 18.64 11.47 22.58
C ASP A 95 18.28 12.36 23.77
N GLU A 96 18.12 13.68 23.57
CA GLU A 96 17.79 14.62 24.67
C GLU A 96 16.68 15.59 24.27
N ASP A 97 15.45 15.24 24.62
CA ASP A 97 14.22 15.94 24.21
C ASP A 97 14.14 17.38 24.71
N HIS A 98 14.68 17.68 25.90
CA HIS A 98 14.67 19.04 26.40
C HIS A 98 15.56 19.94 25.54
N ASN A 99 16.74 19.45 25.16
CA ASN A 99 17.66 20.18 24.29
C ASN A 99 17.08 20.31 22.86
N ARG A 100 16.44 19.26 22.33
CA ARG A 100 15.70 19.33 21.05
C ARG A 100 14.66 20.45 21.05
N ALA A 101 13.86 20.55 22.12
CA ALA A 101 12.84 21.58 22.26
C ALA A 101 13.42 23.01 22.27
N VAL A 102 14.57 23.22 22.92
CA VAL A 102 15.27 24.51 22.93
C VAL A 102 15.73 24.89 21.52
N VAL A 103 16.33 23.96 20.78
CA VAL A 103 16.83 24.23 19.41
C VAL A 103 15.68 24.52 18.44
N VAL A 104 14.62 23.72 18.47
CA VAL A 104 13.46 23.88 17.58
C VAL A 104 12.64 25.12 17.95
N GLY A 105 12.71 25.58 19.20
CA GLY A 105 12.06 26.81 19.67
C GLY A 105 12.65 28.10 19.08
N ASP A 106 13.84 28.06 18.46
CA ASP A 106 14.45 29.22 17.81
C ASP A 106 14.10 29.29 16.31
N GLU A 107 13.00 29.96 15.99
CA GLU A 107 12.55 30.12 14.60
C GLU A 107 13.58 30.79 13.69
N ARG A 108 14.43 31.68 14.23
CA ARG A 108 15.42 32.41 13.43
C ARG A 108 16.50 31.43 12.98
N PHE A 109 16.99 30.61 13.90
CA PHE A 109 17.95 29.56 13.57
C PHE A 109 17.40 28.60 12.52
N LEU A 110 16.16 28.12 12.69
CA LEU A 110 15.53 27.23 11.71
C LEU A 110 15.42 27.88 10.32
N LYS A 111 14.99 29.14 10.22
CA LYS A 111 14.96 29.88 8.95
C LYS A 111 16.35 30.08 8.36
N THR A 112 17.39 30.27 9.19
CA THR A 112 18.78 30.32 8.73
C THR A 112 19.22 28.98 8.12
N LEU A 113 18.89 27.85 8.76
CA LEU A 113 19.20 26.53 8.21
C LEU A 113 18.52 26.33 6.85
N GLU A 114 17.22 26.63 6.76
CA GLU A 114 16.45 26.52 5.52
C GLU A 114 17.07 27.37 4.38
N ALA A 115 17.38 28.64 4.66
CA ALA A 115 17.98 29.54 3.69
C ALA A 115 19.36 29.04 3.24
N HIS A 116 20.18 28.55 4.18
CA HIS A 116 21.50 28.02 3.84
C HIS A 116 21.41 26.80 2.92
N ILE A 117 20.59 25.79 3.25
CA ILE A 117 20.38 24.58 2.44
C ILE A 117 19.91 24.96 1.02
N ARG A 118 19.03 25.97 0.91
CA ARG A 118 18.48 26.43 -0.36
C ARG A 118 19.50 27.16 -1.22
N ASP A 119 20.24 28.10 -0.62
CA ASP A 119 21.04 29.07 -1.35
C ASP A 119 22.51 28.62 -1.52
N ASN A 120 23.00 27.68 -0.71
CA ASN A 120 24.39 27.20 -0.69
C ASN A 120 24.46 25.67 -0.82
N PHE A 121 23.73 25.13 -1.80
CA PHE A 121 23.61 23.68 -1.98
C PHE A 121 24.93 22.98 -2.34
N ASP A 122 25.95 23.72 -2.78
CA ASP A 122 27.30 23.26 -3.11
C ASP A 122 28.25 23.18 -1.91
N TYR A 123 27.84 23.67 -0.73
CA TYR A 123 28.62 23.56 0.51
C TYR A 123 28.37 22.21 1.22
N GLU A 124 28.87 21.13 0.64
CA GLU A 124 28.65 19.73 1.08
C GLU A 124 28.92 19.52 2.59
N ASP A 125 30.08 19.93 3.10
CA ASP A 125 30.48 19.71 4.50
C ASP A 125 29.49 20.31 5.52
N LEU A 126 29.04 21.53 5.26
CA LEU A 126 28.15 22.25 6.16
C LEU A 126 26.72 21.70 6.05
N ASN A 127 26.24 21.45 4.83
CA ASN A 127 24.93 20.86 4.58
C ASN A 127 24.80 19.48 5.22
N ASN A 128 25.81 18.61 5.09
CA ASN A 128 25.82 17.30 5.73
C ASN A 128 25.69 17.40 7.26
N LEU A 129 26.38 18.35 7.90
CA LEU A 129 26.24 18.55 9.34
C LEU A 129 24.90 19.15 9.75
N ILE A 130 24.32 20.01 8.92
CA ILE A 130 22.94 20.48 9.12
C ILE A 130 21.99 19.30 9.07
N PHE A 131 22.11 18.39 8.09
CA PHE A 131 21.27 17.20 8.00
C PHE A 131 21.48 16.25 9.18
N VAL A 132 22.71 16.05 9.66
CA VAL A 132 22.98 15.27 10.89
C VAL A 132 22.29 15.90 12.10
N LEU A 133 22.38 17.23 12.28
CA LEU A 133 21.66 17.92 13.33
C LEU A 133 20.14 17.70 13.19
N MET A 134 19.60 17.89 11.99
CA MET A 134 18.16 17.72 11.72
C MET A 134 17.71 16.29 12.01
N LYS A 135 18.47 15.27 11.60
CA LYS A 135 18.20 13.86 11.91
C LYS A 135 18.11 13.66 13.43
N ASN A 136 19.08 14.16 14.19
CA ASN A 136 19.06 14.05 15.65
C ASN A 136 17.89 14.80 16.31
N LEU A 137 17.37 15.86 15.67
CA LEU A 137 16.18 16.58 16.14
C LEU A 137 14.88 15.80 15.89
N ILE A 138 14.76 15.07 14.78
CA ILE A 138 13.51 14.42 14.36
C ILE A 138 13.38 12.96 14.82
N VAL A 139 14.50 12.27 15.09
CA VAL A 139 14.50 10.87 15.54
C VAL A 139 13.58 10.69 16.76
N ASP A 140 12.66 9.74 16.64
CA ASP A 140 11.61 9.42 17.61
C ASP A 140 10.73 10.61 18.04
N SER A 141 10.71 11.69 17.24
CA SER A 141 10.04 12.95 17.55
C SER A 141 9.11 13.44 16.43
N PRO A 142 7.96 12.76 16.17
CA PRO A 142 7.04 13.14 15.09
C PRO A 142 6.56 14.59 15.15
N GLY A 143 6.39 15.15 16.36
CA GLY A 143 5.98 16.54 16.55
C GLY A 143 7.04 17.55 16.13
N ILE A 144 8.33 17.20 16.21
CA ILE A 144 9.43 18.02 15.70
C ILE A 144 9.54 17.86 14.18
N ALA A 145 9.43 16.63 13.65
CA ALA A 145 9.41 16.40 12.20
C ALA A 145 8.30 17.22 11.52
N GLN A 146 7.11 17.27 12.11
CA GLN A 146 6.02 18.11 11.62
C GLN A 146 6.35 19.60 11.64
N GLN A 147 7.04 20.09 12.68
CA GLN A 147 7.46 21.49 12.77
C GLN A 147 8.54 21.83 11.73
N LEU A 148 9.46 20.91 11.43
CA LEU A 148 10.55 21.11 10.47
C LEU A 148 10.12 20.87 9.01
N ALA A 149 8.92 20.32 8.78
CA ALA A 149 8.42 20.00 7.45
C ALA A 149 8.42 21.19 6.47
N PHE A 150 8.41 22.44 6.94
CA PHE A 150 8.49 23.61 6.05
C PHE A 150 9.78 23.62 5.20
N MET A 151 10.88 23.05 5.70
CA MET A 151 12.18 23.00 5.02
C MET A 151 12.25 21.99 3.86
N THR A 152 11.25 21.12 3.71
CA THR A 152 11.23 20.02 2.74
C THR A 152 11.62 20.45 1.33
N ASP A 153 11.16 21.62 0.86
CA ASP A 153 11.45 22.10 -0.50
C ASP A 153 12.94 22.46 -0.69
N ALA A 154 13.58 23.03 0.33
CA ALA A 154 15.01 23.34 0.31
C ALA A 154 15.84 22.05 0.30
N ILE A 155 15.51 21.11 1.18
CA ILE A 155 16.18 19.81 1.28
C ILE A 155 16.02 19.01 -0.01
N MET A 156 14.82 18.99 -0.58
CA MET A 156 14.55 18.32 -1.84
C MET A 156 15.40 18.89 -2.99
N THR A 157 15.52 20.21 -3.07
CA THR A 157 16.39 20.87 -4.07
C THR A 157 17.84 20.46 -3.89
N ASN A 158 18.33 20.47 -2.65
CA ASN A 158 19.69 20.06 -2.31
C ASN A 158 19.95 18.58 -2.64
N VAL A 159 19.06 17.66 -2.24
CA VAL A 159 19.16 16.22 -2.51
C VAL A 159 19.23 15.93 -4.02
N LEU A 160 18.43 16.63 -4.82
CA LEU A 160 18.44 16.46 -6.28
C LEU A 160 19.72 16.99 -6.94
N TYR A 161 20.47 17.87 -6.28
CA TYR A 161 21.75 18.38 -6.75
C TYR A 161 22.93 17.53 -6.27
N ASP A 162 23.07 17.39 -4.95
CA ASP A 162 24.26 16.86 -4.27
C ASP A 162 24.18 15.35 -4.00
N LYS A 163 22.96 14.79 -3.97
CA LYS A 163 22.70 13.38 -3.65
C LYS A 163 23.22 12.95 -2.28
N SER A 164 23.32 13.88 -1.33
CA SER A 164 23.76 13.62 0.05
C SER A 164 22.90 12.54 0.71
N TYR A 165 23.56 11.51 1.25
CA TYR A 165 22.94 10.43 2.03
C TYR A 165 22.12 10.97 3.21
N PHE A 166 22.69 11.88 4.00
CA PHE A 166 22.00 12.47 5.14
C PHE A 166 20.80 13.32 4.71
N GLY A 167 20.94 14.07 3.61
CA GLY A 167 19.84 14.85 3.03
C GLY A 167 18.67 13.96 2.60
N ILE A 168 18.96 12.83 1.95
CA ILE A 168 17.96 11.82 1.55
C ILE A 168 17.24 11.29 2.80
N SER A 169 17.97 10.91 3.84
CA SER A 169 17.38 10.33 5.04
C SER A 169 16.49 11.30 5.82
N VAL A 170 16.93 12.56 5.97
CA VAL A 170 16.10 13.61 6.58
C VAL A 170 14.87 13.89 5.72
N LEU A 171 15.02 13.94 4.40
CA LEU A 171 13.89 14.19 3.49
C LEU A 171 12.83 13.08 3.58
N ALA A 172 13.24 11.81 3.66
CA ALA A 172 12.33 10.67 3.79
C ALA A 172 11.45 10.76 5.05
N GLU A 173 11.97 11.31 6.15
CA GLU A 173 11.21 11.52 7.39
C GLU A 173 10.33 12.77 7.38
N LEU A 174 10.72 13.83 6.67
CA LEU A 174 9.98 15.09 6.65
C LEU A 174 8.87 15.11 5.61
N ILE A 175 9.06 14.44 4.47
CA ILE A 175 8.14 14.49 3.34
C ILE A 175 6.68 14.09 3.70
N PRO A 176 6.40 13.12 4.60
CA PRO A 176 5.02 12.76 4.94
C PRO A 176 4.25 13.87 5.67
N TYR A 177 4.96 14.81 6.29
CA TYR A 177 4.36 15.92 7.05
C TYR A 177 4.15 17.18 6.20
N LYS A 178 4.72 17.24 5.00
CA LYS A 178 4.64 18.39 4.13
C LYS A 178 3.46 18.26 3.16
N LYS A 179 2.64 19.31 3.09
CA LYS A 179 1.75 19.56 1.96
C LYS A 179 2.53 20.37 0.92
N PHE A 180 3.27 19.70 0.05
CA PHE A 180 3.96 20.38 -1.06
C PHE A 180 3.05 20.40 -2.28
N THR A 181 3.34 21.29 -3.23
CA THR A 181 2.74 21.22 -4.55
C THR A 181 3.49 20.13 -5.33
N PRO A 182 2.88 18.98 -5.63
CA PRO A 182 3.57 17.92 -6.33
C PRO A 182 3.82 18.32 -7.77
N GLU A 183 5.01 18.01 -8.27
CA GLU A 183 5.39 18.27 -9.65
C GLU A 183 5.90 16.99 -10.28
N THR A 184 5.31 16.61 -11.41
CA THR A 184 5.66 15.40 -12.16
C THR A 184 7.15 15.36 -12.53
N ARG A 185 7.76 16.53 -12.74
CA ARG A 185 9.21 16.65 -12.99
C ARG A 185 10.05 16.18 -11.80
N LYS A 186 9.63 16.47 -10.55
CA LYS A 186 10.34 16.02 -9.35
C LYS A 186 10.31 14.50 -9.22
N VAL A 187 9.19 13.87 -9.56
CA VAL A 187 9.07 12.40 -9.63
C VAL A 187 10.13 11.83 -10.58
N LEU A 188 10.24 12.36 -11.80
CA LEU A 188 11.26 11.93 -12.77
C LEU A 188 12.70 12.10 -12.25
N GLN A 189 12.97 13.18 -11.53
CA GLN A 189 14.30 13.44 -10.96
C GLN A 189 14.65 12.42 -9.87
N PHE A 190 13.70 12.08 -8.99
CA PHE A 190 13.91 11.04 -7.98
C PHE A 190 14.04 9.64 -8.57
N GLU A 191 13.28 9.31 -9.62
CA GLU A 191 13.47 8.04 -10.34
C GLU A 191 14.87 7.96 -10.96
N SER A 192 15.32 9.05 -11.58
CA SER A 192 16.67 9.14 -12.15
C SER A 192 17.75 9.01 -11.07
N LEU A 193 17.49 9.56 -9.88
CA LEU A 193 18.38 9.44 -8.73
C LEU A 193 18.45 7.99 -8.24
N ILE A 194 17.32 7.29 -8.12
CA ILE A 194 17.30 5.85 -7.77
C ILE A 194 18.10 5.03 -8.78
N ILE A 195 17.87 5.23 -10.08
CA ILE A 195 18.63 4.53 -11.14
C ILE A 195 20.12 4.84 -11.02
N SER A 196 20.49 6.09 -10.73
CA SER A 196 21.87 6.51 -10.52
C SER A 196 22.49 5.77 -9.34
N VAL A 197 21.82 5.70 -8.18
CA VAL A 197 22.31 4.99 -6.98
C VAL A 197 22.49 3.50 -7.25
N ILE A 198 21.51 2.87 -7.90
CA ILE A 198 21.59 1.47 -8.34
C ILE A 198 22.82 1.24 -9.23
N SER A 199 23.01 2.10 -10.23
CA SER A 199 24.11 2.00 -11.19
C SER A 199 25.49 2.24 -10.55
N SER A 200 25.54 3.00 -9.47
CA SER A 200 26.76 3.28 -8.72
C SER A 200 26.88 2.49 -7.40
N ARG A 201 26.17 1.36 -7.26
CA ARG A 201 26.22 0.50 -6.06
C ARG A 201 27.63 0.27 -5.53
N ASN A 202 28.61 0.01 -6.40
CA ASN A 202 30.00 -0.29 -6.00
C ASN A 202 30.74 0.88 -5.33
N LYS A 203 30.14 2.08 -5.26
CA LYS A 203 30.70 3.25 -4.57
C LYS A 203 30.28 3.33 -3.10
N TYR A 204 29.29 2.55 -2.70
CA TYR A 204 28.71 2.56 -1.37
C TYR A 204 29.04 1.25 -0.66
N ASP A 205 29.09 1.28 0.66
CA ASP A 205 28.97 0.04 1.42
C ASP A 205 27.53 -0.51 1.35
N GLU A 206 27.33 -1.76 1.77
CA GLU A 206 26.04 -2.44 1.60
C GLU A 206 24.92 -1.81 2.45
N ASP A 207 25.26 -1.30 3.64
CA ASP A 207 24.32 -0.70 4.57
C ASP A 207 23.87 0.67 4.04
N GLU A 208 24.82 1.52 3.65
CA GLU A 208 24.57 2.83 3.05
C GLU A 208 23.74 2.70 1.77
N PHE A 209 24.12 1.78 0.87
CA PHE A 209 23.36 1.51 -0.35
C PHE A 209 21.91 1.11 -0.07
N THR A 210 21.73 0.20 0.89
CA THR A 210 20.41 -0.33 1.26
C THR A 210 19.53 0.76 1.84
N GLU A 211 20.05 1.54 2.79
CA GLU A 211 19.31 2.62 3.43
C GLU A 211 18.96 3.73 2.44
N GLN A 212 19.90 4.12 1.56
CA GLN A 212 19.62 5.09 0.49
C GLN A 212 18.46 4.65 -0.40
N LEU A 213 18.43 3.39 -0.83
CA LEU A 213 17.35 2.90 -1.68
C LEU A 213 16.02 2.84 -0.95
N ILE A 214 16.01 2.46 0.33
CA ILE A 214 14.81 2.48 1.15
C ILE A 214 14.27 3.91 1.25
N ASP A 215 15.10 4.87 1.66
CA ASP A 215 14.71 6.26 1.86
C ASP A 215 14.26 6.92 0.54
N LEU A 216 15.00 6.72 -0.56
CA LEU A 216 14.61 7.21 -1.89
C LEU A 216 13.29 6.61 -2.37
N SER A 217 13.07 5.30 -2.15
CA SER A 217 11.81 4.66 -2.52
C SER A 217 10.64 5.21 -1.70
N SER A 218 10.82 5.47 -0.41
CA SER A 218 9.80 6.08 0.47
C SER A 218 9.51 7.53 0.10
N ILE A 219 10.52 8.29 -0.34
CA ILE A 219 10.32 9.62 -0.91
C ILE A 219 9.47 9.51 -2.18
N LEU A 220 9.81 8.61 -3.10
CA LEU A 220 9.07 8.41 -4.35
C LEU A 220 7.62 7.99 -4.10
N GLU A 221 7.37 7.13 -3.12
CA GLU A 221 6.01 6.73 -2.72
C GLU A 221 5.21 7.92 -2.20
N SER A 222 5.82 8.73 -1.33
CA SER A 222 5.19 9.94 -0.80
C SER A 222 4.83 10.91 -1.93
N LEU A 223 5.73 11.10 -2.91
CA LEU A 223 5.48 11.92 -4.08
C LEU A 223 4.33 11.39 -4.94
N THR A 224 4.36 10.10 -5.28
CA THR A 224 3.40 9.49 -6.23
C THR A 224 2.02 9.25 -5.62
N SER A 225 1.92 9.12 -4.29
CA SER A 225 0.64 8.95 -3.59
C SER A 225 -0.26 10.20 -3.60
N ASP A 226 0.30 11.37 -3.95
CA ASP A 226 -0.46 12.62 -4.00
C ASP A 226 -1.31 12.72 -5.27
N LEU A 227 -2.63 12.74 -5.08
CA LEU A 227 -3.62 12.83 -6.17
C LEU A 227 -3.62 14.19 -6.89
N SER A 228 -2.91 15.20 -6.40
CA SER A 228 -2.77 16.50 -7.05
C SER A 228 -1.67 16.56 -8.12
N LEU A 229 -0.86 15.49 -8.28
CA LEU A 229 0.01 15.33 -9.45
C LEU A 229 -0.80 15.37 -10.75
N ASP A 230 -0.31 16.12 -11.75
CA ASP A 230 -0.91 16.26 -13.06
C ASP A 230 -0.13 15.47 -14.14
N PHE A 231 -0.78 14.46 -14.69
CA PHE A 231 -0.27 13.59 -15.76
C PHE A 231 -0.98 13.83 -17.11
N LYS A 232 -1.67 14.97 -17.30
CA LYS A 232 -2.29 15.30 -18.61
C LYS A 232 -1.31 15.37 -19.77
N ASP A 233 -0.05 15.68 -19.49
CA ASP A 233 1.00 15.62 -20.50
C ASP A 233 1.47 14.17 -20.67
N GLU A 234 1.06 13.59 -21.80
CA GLU A 234 1.36 12.21 -22.20
C GLU A 234 2.87 11.88 -22.21
N TYR A 235 3.74 12.88 -22.48
CA TYR A 235 5.18 12.66 -22.43
C TYR A 235 5.65 12.39 -21.00
N TYR A 236 5.23 13.23 -20.05
CA TYR A 236 5.61 13.08 -18.64
C TYR A 236 4.98 11.83 -18.02
N GLU A 237 3.70 11.55 -18.32
CA GLU A 237 3.04 10.30 -17.90
C GLU A 237 3.84 9.08 -18.34
N LYS A 238 4.14 9.00 -19.65
CA LYS A 238 4.87 7.88 -20.23
C LYS A 238 6.27 7.74 -19.63
N GLN A 239 6.98 8.85 -19.45
CA GLN A 239 8.36 8.80 -18.96
C GLN A 239 8.44 8.35 -17.51
N VAL A 240 7.53 8.82 -16.64
CA VAL A 240 7.43 8.35 -15.25
C VAL A 240 7.16 6.85 -15.24
N GLN A 241 6.15 6.39 -15.97
CA GLN A 241 5.84 4.96 -16.03
C GLN A 241 7.02 4.13 -16.57
N LEU A 242 7.71 4.56 -17.62
CA LEU A 242 8.89 3.86 -18.15
C LEU A 242 10.07 3.82 -17.18
N ASN A 243 10.32 4.90 -16.44
CA ASN A 243 11.37 4.97 -15.45
C ASN A 243 11.12 4.02 -14.29
N LEU A 244 9.88 3.90 -13.80
CA LEU A 244 9.52 2.91 -12.77
C LEU A 244 9.81 1.48 -13.24
N PHE A 245 9.52 1.16 -14.50
CA PHE A 245 9.88 -0.14 -15.09
C PHE A 245 11.40 -0.33 -15.16
N SER A 246 12.14 0.74 -15.47
CA SER A 246 13.60 0.74 -15.54
C SER A 246 14.23 0.53 -14.17
N ILE A 247 13.64 1.11 -13.11
CA ILE A 247 14.06 0.86 -11.72
C ILE A 247 13.87 -0.62 -11.39
N GLU A 248 12.70 -1.20 -11.66
CA GLU A 248 12.47 -2.63 -11.40
C GLU A 248 13.43 -3.54 -12.18
N GLU A 249 13.70 -3.20 -13.43
CA GLU A 249 14.66 -3.94 -14.25
C GLU A 249 16.08 -3.87 -13.69
N ALA A 250 16.49 -2.71 -13.16
CA ALA A 250 17.78 -2.52 -12.54
C ALA A 250 17.88 -3.21 -11.16
N LEU A 251 16.77 -3.28 -10.40
CA LEU A 251 16.71 -3.96 -9.09
C LEU A 251 16.69 -5.49 -9.22
N TYR A 252 16.07 -6.03 -10.28
CA TYR A 252 15.83 -7.46 -10.45
C TYR A 252 17.07 -8.35 -10.26
N PRO A 253 18.23 -8.09 -10.90
CA PRO A 253 19.40 -8.95 -10.78
C PRO A 253 20.22 -8.73 -9.49
N LEU A 254 19.87 -7.73 -8.67
CA LEU A 254 20.66 -7.38 -7.49
C LEU A 254 20.23 -8.16 -6.26
N GLU A 255 21.14 -8.41 -5.33
CA GLU A 255 20.83 -8.97 -4.02
C GLU A 255 21.38 -8.02 -2.95
N PHE A 256 20.50 -7.61 -2.03
CA PHE A 256 20.78 -6.74 -0.89
C PHE A 256 19.65 -6.85 0.15
N PRO A 257 19.91 -6.53 1.43
CA PRO A 257 18.89 -6.57 2.48
C PRO A 257 17.68 -5.70 2.13
N ASN A 258 16.47 -6.15 2.47
CA ASN A 258 15.23 -5.42 2.20
C ASN A 258 14.91 -5.11 0.72
N LYS A 259 15.54 -5.79 -0.26
CA LYS A 259 15.18 -5.68 -1.70
C LYS A 259 13.66 -5.76 -1.95
N LEU A 260 12.98 -6.73 -1.35
CA LEU A 260 11.54 -6.91 -1.48
C LEU A 260 10.74 -5.68 -1.01
N ARG A 261 11.23 -4.95 0.00
CA ARG A 261 10.59 -3.72 0.47
C ARG A 261 10.66 -2.65 -0.63
N VAL A 262 11.85 -2.44 -1.19
CA VAL A 262 12.06 -1.45 -2.27
C VAL A 262 11.20 -1.80 -3.49
N GLN A 263 11.18 -3.06 -3.93
CA GLN A 263 10.40 -3.48 -5.10
C GLN A 263 8.88 -3.34 -4.89
N ARG A 264 8.38 -3.67 -3.69
CA ARG A 264 6.97 -3.44 -3.32
C ARG A 264 6.61 -1.96 -3.38
N VAL A 265 7.50 -1.08 -2.92
CA VAL A 265 7.30 0.36 -2.94
C VAL A 265 7.30 0.88 -4.38
N VAL A 266 8.20 0.43 -5.25
CA VAL A 266 8.19 0.82 -6.67
C VAL A 266 6.93 0.33 -7.40
N LEU A 267 6.46 -0.88 -7.11
CA LEU A 267 5.15 -1.37 -7.58
C LEU A 267 3.99 -0.49 -7.07
N SER A 268 4.03 -0.08 -5.80
CA SER A 268 3.06 0.88 -5.20
C SER A 268 3.08 2.21 -5.94
N CYS A 269 4.26 2.78 -6.20
CA CYS A 269 4.44 4.00 -6.98
C CYS A 269 3.81 3.87 -8.38
N SER A 270 4.05 2.75 -9.07
CA SER A 270 3.42 2.48 -10.37
C SER A 270 1.91 2.39 -10.30
N GLY A 271 1.38 1.80 -9.23
CA GLY A 271 -0.06 1.76 -8.96
C GLY A 271 -0.62 3.16 -8.74
N ASN A 272 0.03 3.98 -7.92
CA ASN A 272 -0.39 5.34 -7.58
C ASN A 272 -0.40 6.25 -8.81
N VAL A 273 0.68 6.25 -9.60
CA VAL A 273 0.74 6.98 -10.87
C VAL A 273 -0.37 6.51 -11.80
N SER A 274 -0.51 5.20 -11.99
CA SER A 274 -1.51 4.66 -12.92
C SER A 274 -2.97 4.90 -12.51
N ALA A 275 -3.25 4.92 -11.21
CA ALA A 275 -4.58 5.17 -10.66
C ALA A 275 -4.90 6.66 -10.49
N ASN A 276 -3.93 7.56 -10.72
CA ASN A 276 -4.15 9.00 -10.62
C ASN A 276 -5.24 9.43 -11.63
N PRO A 277 -6.23 10.24 -11.23
CA PRO A 277 -7.35 10.64 -12.09
C PRO A 277 -6.98 11.34 -13.40
N THR A 278 -5.78 11.94 -13.47
CA THR A 278 -5.29 12.64 -14.66
C THR A 278 -4.49 11.75 -15.61
N THR A 279 -4.18 10.52 -15.21
CA THR A 279 -3.40 9.56 -16.01
C THR A 279 -4.28 8.85 -17.03
N ASN A 280 -3.81 8.78 -18.29
CA ASN A 280 -4.54 8.12 -19.38
C ASN A 280 -4.25 6.62 -19.46
N ASN A 281 -3.04 6.18 -19.13
CA ASN A 281 -2.47 4.84 -19.30
C ASN A 281 -2.41 4.32 -20.76
N ALA A 282 -3.16 4.92 -21.70
CA ALA A 282 -3.19 4.52 -23.11
C ALA A 282 -1.81 4.56 -23.78
N VAL A 283 -0.97 5.53 -23.39
CA VAL A 283 0.37 5.77 -23.95
C VAL A 283 1.33 4.60 -23.70
N MET A 284 1.06 3.80 -22.67
CA MET A 284 1.85 2.62 -22.32
C MET A 284 1.28 1.31 -22.86
N LEU A 285 0.02 1.26 -23.31
CA LEU A 285 -0.67 0.01 -23.61
C LEU A 285 0.11 -0.93 -24.56
N SER A 286 0.65 -0.39 -25.66
CA SER A 286 1.41 -1.21 -26.62
C SER A 286 2.70 -1.80 -26.04
N TYR A 287 3.38 -1.02 -25.18
CA TYR A 287 4.58 -1.48 -24.49
C TYR A 287 4.26 -2.59 -23.47
N LEU A 288 3.18 -2.41 -22.71
CA LEU A 288 2.75 -3.37 -21.68
C LEU A 288 2.27 -4.70 -22.27
N LEU A 289 1.46 -4.65 -23.33
CA LEU A 289 1.03 -5.85 -24.04
C LEU A 289 2.23 -6.64 -24.58
N LYS A 290 3.20 -5.95 -25.20
CA LYS A 290 4.44 -6.59 -25.65
C LYS A 290 5.20 -7.27 -24.50
N GLY A 291 5.27 -6.64 -23.34
CA GLY A 291 5.90 -7.21 -22.15
C GLY A 291 5.22 -8.49 -21.65
N ILE A 292 3.88 -8.54 -21.66
CA ILE A 292 3.13 -9.74 -21.25
C ILE A 292 3.37 -10.92 -22.19
N HIS A 293 3.53 -10.66 -23.49
CA HIS A 293 3.84 -11.70 -24.50
C HIS A 293 5.31 -12.12 -24.55
N SER A 294 6.22 -11.36 -23.93
CA SER A 294 7.66 -11.66 -24.02
C SER A 294 8.02 -12.82 -23.10
N ASP A 295 8.42 -13.97 -23.64
CA ASP A 295 8.86 -15.11 -22.84
C ASP A 295 10.09 -14.82 -21.97
N ASP A 296 10.94 -13.87 -22.39
CA ASP A 296 12.13 -13.44 -21.67
C ASP A 296 11.82 -12.61 -20.42
N GLU A 297 10.61 -12.06 -20.29
CA GLU A 297 10.22 -11.28 -19.13
C GLU A 297 9.83 -12.20 -17.97
N THR A 298 10.72 -12.29 -16.98
CA THR A 298 10.58 -13.12 -15.77
C THR A 298 10.54 -12.30 -14.48
N ASN A 299 10.62 -10.96 -14.56
CA ASN A 299 10.53 -10.11 -13.38
C ASN A 299 9.07 -9.96 -12.93
N GLY A 300 8.69 -10.69 -11.88
CA GLY A 300 7.33 -10.69 -11.33
C GLY A 300 6.79 -9.32 -10.93
N TYR A 301 7.65 -8.38 -10.46
CA TYR A 301 7.20 -7.02 -10.13
C TYR A 301 6.90 -6.21 -11.38
N LYS A 302 7.77 -6.28 -12.40
CA LYS A 302 7.56 -5.62 -13.70
C LYS A 302 6.33 -6.16 -14.42
N ILE A 303 6.11 -7.47 -14.38
CA ILE A 303 4.89 -8.13 -14.87
C ILE A 303 3.66 -7.61 -14.10
N SER A 304 3.73 -7.57 -12.77
CA SER A 304 2.63 -7.07 -11.94
C SER A 304 2.31 -5.61 -12.20
N MET A 305 3.31 -4.75 -12.42
CA MET A 305 3.10 -3.35 -12.81
C MET A 305 2.34 -3.26 -14.13
N ALA A 306 2.69 -4.08 -15.11
CA ALA A 306 1.99 -4.12 -16.39
C ALA A 306 0.52 -4.52 -16.22
N PHE A 307 0.25 -5.53 -15.40
CA PHE A 307 -1.12 -5.92 -15.09
C PHE A 307 -1.90 -4.84 -14.36
N THR A 308 -1.28 -4.16 -13.39
CA THR A 308 -1.89 -3.04 -12.67
C THR A 308 -2.26 -1.91 -13.62
N ILE A 309 -1.35 -1.49 -14.50
CA ILE A 309 -1.57 -0.37 -15.41
C ILE A 309 -2.67 -0.68 -16.44
N ILE A 310 -2.64 -1.87 -17.04
CA ILE A 310 -3.71 -2.28 -17.97
C ILE A 310 -5.03 -2.42 -17.21
N GLY A 311 -5.02 -2.96 -16.00
CA GLY A 311 -6.21 -3.04 -15.15
C GLY A 311 -6.83 -1.67 -14.88
N ASN A 312 -6.01 -0.67 -14.54
CA ASN A 312 -6.45 0.71 -14.33
C ASN A 312 -6.93 1.39 -15.62
N TYR A 313 -6.41 0.99 -16.78
CA TYR A 313 -6.90 1.47 -18.07
C TYR A 313 -8.33 1.00 -18.39
N ILE A 314 -8.77 -0.14 -17.85
CA ILE A 314 -10.11 -0.72 -18.06
C ILE A 314 -11.16 0.02 -17.20
N THR A 315 -11.42 1.28 -17.52
CA THR A 315 -12.43 2.11 -16.85
C THR A 315 -13.83 1.97 -17.45
N SER A 316 -13.94 1.37 -18.64
CA SER A 316 -15.21 1.19 -19.35
C SER A 316 -15.19 -0.04 -20.28
N SER A 317 -16.38 -0.48 -20.70
CA SER A 317 -16.53 -1.53 -21.72
C SER A 317 -15.81 -1.20 -23.03
N SER A 318 -15.75 0.07 -23.43
CA SER A 318 -15.06 0.51 -24.65
C SER A 318 -13.55 0.27 -24.54
N LYS A 319 -12.92 0.69 -23.44
CA LYS A 319 -11.49 0.46 -23.18
C LYS A 319 -11.14 -1.03 -23.08
N LYS A 320 -12.04 -1.81 -22.47
CA LYS A 320 -11.91 -3.29 -22.45
C LYS A 320 -11.90 -3.87 -23.87
N MET A 321 -12.82 -3.44 -24.73
CA MET A 321 -12.85 -3.91 -26.13
C MET A 321 -11.61 -3.49 -26.89
N GLU A 322 -11.10 -2.28 -26.68
CA GLU A 322 -9.85 -1.83 -27.30
C GLU A 322 -8.66 -2.75 -26.97
N ILE A 323 -8.56 -3.21 -25.72
CA ILE A 323 -7.53 -4.19 -25.32
C ILE A 323 -7.77 -5.53 -26.02
N LEU A 324 -9.00 -6.04 -26.00
CA LEU A 324 -9.34 -7.34 -26.59
C LEU A 324 -9.18 -7.35 -28.12
N ASP A 325 -9.41 -6.21 -28.79
CA ASP A 325 -9.19 -6.07 -30.24
C ASP A 325 -7.69 -6.09 -30.58
N LYS A 326 -6.85 -5.51 -29.71
CA LYS A 326 -5.39 -5.52 -29.86
C LYS A 326 -4.77 -6.85 -29.46
N ASP A 327 -5.30 -7.50 -28.44
CA ASP A 327 -4.84 -8.78 -27.93
C ASP A 327 -6.02 -9.66 -27.46
N PRO A 328 -6.58 -10.48 -28.36
CA PRO A 328 -7.69 -11.37 -28.04
C PRO A 328 -7.34 -12.47 -27.03
N GLN A 329 -6.06 -12.77 -26.81
CA GLN A 329 -5.60 -13.87 -25.95
C GLN A 329 -5.04 -13.39 -24.61
N ILE A 330 -5.17 -12.10 -24.30
CA ILE A 330 -4.56 -11.44 -23.14
C ILE A 330 -4.79 -12.18 -21.81
N ILE A 331 -5.98 -12.77 -21.58
CA ILE A 331 -6.26 -13.50 -20.33
C ILE A 331 -5.35 -14.73 -20.20
N SER A 332 -5.22 -15.50 -21.27
CA SER A 332 -4.40 -16.71 -21.27
C SER A 332 -2.93 -16.36 -21.16
N GLN A 333 -2.49 -15.29 -21.82
CA GLN A 333 -1.11 -14.81 -21.73
C GLN A 333 -0.78 -14.27 -20.34
N ALA A 334 -1.68 -13.50 -19.73
CA ALA A 334 -1.53 -13.02 -18.37
C ALA A 334 -1.47 -14.17 -17.35
N LEU A 335 -2.28 -15.22 -17.54
CA LEU A 335 -2.25 -16.41 -16.68
C LEU A 335 -0.95 -17.19 -16.81
N LYS A 336 -0.38 -17.35 -18.01
CA LYS A 336 0.93 -18.01 -18.19
C LYS A 336 2.05 -17.33 -17.40
N LYS A 337 1.95 -16.03 -17.18
CA LYS A 337 2.91 -15.26 -16.37
C LYS A 337 2.76 -15.44 -14.88
N TYR A 338 1.70 -16.11 -14.41
CA TYR A 338 1.51 -16.44 -12.99
C TYR A 338 2.74 -17.10 -12.35
N ASN A 339 3.43 -17.98 -13.09
CA ASN A 339 4.59 -18.72 -12.58
C ASN A 339 5.79 -17.84 -12.20
N TYR A 340 5.81 -16.57 -12.64
CA TYR A 340 6.84 -15.59 -12.26
C TYR A 340 6.44 -14.72 -11.07
N LEU A 341 5.21 -14.87 -10.57
CA LEU A 341 4.70 -14.11 -9.44
C LEU A 341 4.96 -14.89 -8.14
N VAL A 342 5.94 -14.45 -7.37
CA VAL A 342 6.43 -15.14 -6.16
C VAL A 342 6.00 -14.41 -4.88
N ASP A 343 5.87 -13.09 -4.94
CA ASP A 343 5.40 -12.27 -3.82
C ASP A 343 3.88 -12.10 -3.88
N PRO A 344 3.12 -12.38 -2.81
CA PRO A 344 1.68 -12.20 -2.77
C PRO A 344 1.16 -10.82 -3.24
N VAL A 345 1.94 -9.74 -3.06
CA VAL A 345 1.55 -8.40 -3.54
C VAL A 345 1.44 -8.36 -5.07
N GLN A 346 2.23 -9.16 -5.79
CA GLN A 346 2.22 -9.20 -7.26
C GLN A 346 0.92 -9.80 -7.83
N PHE A 347 0.22 -10.64 -7.06
CA PHE A 347 -1.07 -11.20 -7.49
C PHE A 347 -2.16 -10.12 -7.64
N GLN A 348 -2.00 -8.97 -6.97
CA GLN A 348 -2.95 -7.85 -7.07
C GLN A 348 -3.08 -7.36 -8.50
N GLY A 349 -1.95 -7.15 -9.19
CA GLY A 349 -1.95 -6.72 -10.59
C GLY A 349 -2.73 -7.71 -11.47
N LEU A 350 -2.41 -9.01 -11.36
CA LEU A 350 -3.06 -10.05 -12.15
C LEU A 350 -4.57 -10.13 -11.89
N LEU A 351 -4.98 -10.17 -10.62
CA LEU A 351 -6.40 -10.21 -10.25
C LEU A 351 -7.14 -8.95 -10.70
N HIS A 352 -6.50 -7.78 -10.65
CA HIS A 352 -7.08 -6.52 -11.10
C HIS A 352 -7.34 -6.55 -12.62
N LEU A 353 -6.35 -6.99 -13.39
CA LEU A 353 -6.46 -7.18 -14.84
C LEU A 353 -7.56 -8.18 -15.20
N LEU A 354 -7.53 -9.38 -14.62
CA LEU A 354 -8.50 -10.44 -14.92
C LEU A 354 -9.94 -10.00 -14.59
N LYS A 355 -10.13 -9.34 -13.43
CA LYS A 355 -11.43 -8.78 -13.07
C LYS A 355 -11.93 -7.76 -14.10
N GLY A 356 -11.04 -6.93 -14.67
CA GLY A 356 -11.39 -5.97 -15.72
C GLY A 356 -11.80 -6.64 -17.03
N LEU A 357 -11.05 -7.67 -17.45
CA LEU A 357 -11.21 -8.32 -18.76
C LEU A 357 -12.34 -9.35 -18.84
N VAL A 358 -12.64 -10.04 -17.74
CA VAL A 358 -13.60 -11.14 -17.78
C VAL A 358 -15.03 -10.64 -18.05
N SER A 359 -15.66 -11.21 -19.09
CA SER A 359 -17.05 -11.05 -19.49
C SER A 359 -17.57 -12.35 -20.13
N PHE A 360 -18.84 -12.38 -20.56
CA PHE A 360 -19.41 -13.57 -21.21
C PHE A 360 -18.58 -14.06 -22.41
N ASP A 361 -17.99 -13.14 -23.17
CA ASP A 361 -17.19 -13.46 -24.36
C ASP A 361 -15.78 -13.98 -24.03
N THR A 362 -15.24 -13.65 -22.86
CA THR A 362 -13.83 -13.91 -22.51
C THR A 362 -13.65 -14.92 -21.38
N VAL A 363 -14.70 -15.23 -20.62
CA VAL A 363 -14.63 -16.15 -19.46
C VAL A 363 -14.16 -17.55 -19.85
N SER A 364 -14.44 -18.00 -21.07
CA SER A 364 -13.97 -19.28 -21.60
C SER A 364 -12.45 -19.41 -21.66
N GLN A 365 -11.72 -18.29 -21.74
CA GLN A 365 -10.26 -18.28 -21.78
C GLN A 365 -9.62 -18.74 -20.46
N LEU A 366 -10.30 -18.53 -19.32
CA LEU A 366 -9.84 -19.02 -18.01
C LEU A 366 -9.83 -20.55 -17.93
N PHE A 367 -10.64 -21.22 -18.77
CA PHE A 367 -10.87 -22.67 -18.72
C PHE A 367 -10.29 -23.40 -19.93
N GLN A 368 -9.35 -22.78 -20.65
CA GLN A 368 -8.51 -23.47 -21.61
C GLN A 368 -7.55 -24.42 -20.87
N ALA A 369 -7.13 -25.51 -21.53
CA ALA A 369 -6.43 -26.62 -20.89
C ALA A 369 -5.16 -26.20 -20.12
N ASP A 370 -4.40 -25.23 -20.66
CA ASP A 370 -3.25 -24.66 -19.97
C ASP A 370 -3.77 -23.74 -18.85
N SER A 371 -4.47 -22.65 -19.22
CA SER A 371 -4.96 -21.58 -18.34
C SER A 371 -5.70 -22.00 -17.06
N VAL A 372 -6.43 -23.11 -17.09
CA VAL A 372 -7.22 -23.57 -15.92
C VAL A 372 -6.33 -23.97 -14.75
N ASN A 373 -5.12 -24.46 -15.02
CA ASN A 373 -4.16 -24.86 -14.00
C ASN A 373 -3.53 -23.63 -13.33
N GLU A 374 -3.12 -22.62 -14.11
CA GLU A 374 -2.62 -21.37 -13.53
C GLU A 374 -3.73 -20.60 -12.81
N PHE A 375 -4.96 -20.63 -13.33
CA PHE A 375 -6.10 -20.04 -12.62
C PHE A 375 -6.35 -20.73 -11.27
N THR A 376 -6.31 -22.07 -11.23
CA THR A 376 -6.43 -22.84 -9.98
C THR A 376 -5.32 -22.48 -9.00
N SER A 377 -4.08 -22.43 -9.48
CA SER A 377 -2.90 -22.10 -8.68
C SER A 377 -2.97 -20.66 -8.14
N LEU A 378 -3.48 -19.70 -8.92
CA LEU A 378 -3.73 -18.33 -8.49
C LEU A 378 -4.74 -18.28 -7.33
N VAL A 379 -5.86 -18.99 -7.43
CA VAL A 379 -6.85 -19.04 -6.35
C VAL A 379 -6.23 -19.66 -5.09
N GLU A 380 -5.56 -20.79 -5.22
CA GLU A 380 -4.87 -21.49 -4.12
C GLU A 380 -3.86 -20.60 -3.41
N ALA A 381 -2.95 -19.98 -4.17
CA ALA A 381 -1.92 -19.11 -3.62
C ALA A 381 -2.52 -17.89 -2.91
N THR A 382 -3.59 -17.33 -3.46
CA THR A 382 -4.26 -16.17 -2.86
C THR A 382 -4.98 -16.55 -1.57
N VAL A 383 -5.70 -17.68 -1.55
CA VAL A 383 -6.39 -18.18 -0.35
C VAL A 383 -5.38 -18.51 0.75
N ARG A 384 -4.28 -19.19 0.44
CA ARG A 384 -3.22 -19.53 1.42
C ARG A 384 -2.65 -18.30 2.13
N ASN A 385 -2.58 -17.16 1.43
CA ASN A 385 -2.03 -15.92 1.96
C ASN A 385 -3.11 -14.95 2.49
N SER A 386 -4.38 -15.32 2.43
CA SER A 386 -5.51 -14.42 2.75
C SER A 386 -5.52 -13.90 4.18
N ARG A 387 -4.97 -14.67 5.14
CA ARG A 387 -4.82 -14.27 6.54
C ARG A 387 -3.88 -13.10 6.75
N TYR A 388 -2.81 -13.02 5.95
CA TYR A 388 -1.76 -12.01 6.10
C TYR A 388 -2.03 -10.78 5.22
N TYR A 389 -2.84 -10.93 4.17
CA TYR A 389 -3.06 -9.91 3.17
C TYR A 389 -4.55 -9.82 2.77
N THR A 390 -5.30 -9.05 3.56
CA THR A 390 -6.74 -8.89 3.40
C THR A 390 -7.13 -8.16 2.11
N ASN A 391 -6.33 -7.18 1.68
CA ASN A 391 -6.64 -6.32 0.52
C ASN A 391 -6.80 -7.11 -0.79
N PHE A 392 -5.95 -8.10 -1.07
CA PHE A 392 -6.11 -8.90 -2.29
C PHE A 392 -7.12 -10.03 -2.14
N THR A 393 -7.46 -10.42 -0.90
CA THR A 393 -8.54 -11.38 -0.66
C THR A 393 -9.86 -10.80 -1.13
N ASP A 394 -10.14 -9.54 -0.81
CA ASP A 394 -11.31 -8.83 -1.34
C ASP A 394 -11.30 -8.77 -2.88
N LEU A 395 -10.14 -8.54 -3.48
CA LEU A 395 -10.00 -8.52 -4.94
C LEU A 395 -10.28 -9.88 -5.57
N LEU A 396 -9.78 -10.97 -4.98
CA LEU A 396 -10.09 -12.35 -5.39
C LEU A 396 -11.59 -12.62 -5.28
N LEU A 397 -12.22 -12.28 -4.16
CA LEU A 397 -13.64 -12.55 -3.96
C LEU A 397 -14.49 -11.76 -4.95
N LYS A 398 -14.15 -10.49 -5.23
CA LYS A 398 -14.79 -9.69 -6.29
C LYS A 398 -14.61 -10.33 -7.67
N PHE A 399 -13.42 -10.84 -7.96
CA PHE A 399 -13.14 -11.54 -9.22
C PHE A 399 -13.92 -12.86 -9.34
N LEU A 400 -13.94 -13.70 -8.30
CA LEU A 400 -14.66 -14.97 -8.28
C LEU A 400 -16.18 -14.77 -8.36
N LYS A 401 -16.75 -13.83 -7.60
CA LYS A 401 -18.19 -13.50 -7.67
C LYS A 401 -18.57 -13.11 -9.11
N LYS A 402 -17.78 -12.24 -9.76
CA LYS A 402 -18.00 -11.85 -11.16
C LYS A 402 -17.87 -13.05 -12.11
N THR A 403 -16.82 -13.85 -11.95
CA THR A 403 -16.54 -15.02 -12.79
C THR A 403 -17.65 -16.06 -12.71
N LEU A 404 -18.08 -16.41 -11.49
CA LEU A 404 -19.13 -17.39 -11.23
C LEU A 404 -20.46 -16.99 -11.87
N VAL A 405 -20.82 -15.70 -11.89
CA VAL A 405 -22.04 -15.24 -12.58
C VAL A 405 -21.99 -15.55 -14.09
N LEU A 406 -20.80 -15.43 -14.69
CA LEU A 406 -20.57 -15.56 -16.13
C LEU A 406 -20.40 -17.01 -16.61
N LEU A 407 -20.16 -17.97 -15.72
CA LEU A 407 -19.89 -19.36 -16.13
C LEU A 407 -21.10 -20.02 -16.80
N GLY A 408 -20.85 -20.70 -17.91
CA GLY A 408 -21.76 -21.67 -18.51
C GLY A 408 -21.50 -23.08 -18.02
N LYS A 409 -22.32 -24.04 -18.49
CA LYS A 409 -22.27 -25.43 -18.03
C LYS A 409 -20.89 -26.09 -18.16
N SER A 410 -20.23 -25.94 -19.31
CA SER A 410 -18.92 -26.55 -19.55
C SER A 410 -17.82 -25.96 -18.67
N GLN A 411 -17.86 -24.65 -18.38
CA GLN A 411 -16.90 -24.02 -17.50
C GLN A 411 -17.12 -24.41 -16.03
N VAL A 412 -18.38 -24.58 -15.60
CA VAL A 412 -18.68 -25.13 -14.28
C VAL A 412 -18.15 -26.56 -14.17
N GLU A 413 -18.36 -27.40 -15.19
CA GLU A 413 -17.80 -28.75 -15.21
C GLU A 413 -16.27 -28.75 -15.08
N ALA A 414 -15.59 -27.85 -15.79
CA ALA A 414 -14.15 -27.70 -15.69
C ALA A 414 -13.73 -27.26 -14.27
N LEU A 415 -14.41 -26.26 -13.69
CA LEU A 415 -14.16 -25.79 -12.33
C LEU A 415 -14.32 -26.92 -11.29
N LEU A 416 -15.38 -27.73 -11.40
CA LEU A 416 -15.66 -28.85 -10.49
C LEU A 416 -14.59 -29.95 -10.53
N LYS A 417 -13.77 -30.02 -11.60
CA LYS A 417 -12.66 -30.96 -11.73
C LYS A 417 -11.33 -30.41 -11.17
N THR A 418 -11.33 -29.19 -10.66
CA THR A 418 -10.16 -28.55 -10.03
C THR A 418 -10.24 -28.62 -8.50
N ASN A 419 -9.14 -28.30 -7.83
CA ASN A 419 -9.08 -28.23 -6.37
C ASN A 419 -9.60 -26.89 -5.80
N ILE A 420 -10.05 -25.95 -6.65
CA ILE A 420 -10.47 -24.59 -6.24
C ILE A 420 -11.48 -24.65 -5.08
N ILE A 421 -12.43 -25.57 -5.12
CA ILE A 421 -13.46 -25.69 -4.08
C ILE A 421 -12.84 -26.04 -2.73
N GLU A 422 -11.95 -27.04 -2.71
CA GLU A 422 -11.25 -27.47 -1.50
C GLU A 422 -10.37 -26.34 -0.95
N SER A 423 -9.68 -25.62 -1.83
CA SER A 423 -8.87 -24.46 -1.45
C SER A 423 -9.73 -23.39 -0.78
N LEU A 424 -10.84 -22.99 -1.41
CA LEU A 424 -11.75 -21.99 -0.84
C LEU A 424 -12.37 -22.46 0.48
N LEU A 425 -12.70 -23.75 0.60
CA LEU A 425 -13.23 -24.34 1.84
C LEU A 425 -12.21 -24.32 2.99
N SER A 426 -10.91 -24.30 2.69
CA SER A 426 -9.85 -24.16 3.69
C SER A 426 -9.68 -22.74 4.24
N ALA A 427 -10.23 -21.73 3.55
CA ALA A 427 -10.20 -20.34 4.00
C ALA A 427 -11.08 -20.12 5.23
N ASP A 428 -10.70 -19.15 6.07
CA ASP A 428 -11.49 -18.74 7.23
C ASP A 428 -12.93 -18.39 6.83
N SER A 429 -13.90 -18.78 7.67
CA SER A 429 -15.32 -18.59 7.37
C SER A 429 -15.70 -17.13 7.45
N THR A 430 -16.03 -16.52 6.31
CA THR A 430 -16.58 -15.17 6.23
C THR A 430 -17.75 -15.17 5.25
N TYR A 431 -18.71 -14.25 5.45
CA TYR A 431 -19.85 -14.14 4.55
C TYR A 431 -19.46 -13.85 3.10
N ASP A 432 -18.32 -13.21 2.84
CA ASP A 432 -17.86 -12.94 1.49
C ASP A 432 -17.40 -14.20 0.74
N TYR A 433 -16.73 -15.13 1.44
CA TYR A 433 -16.45 -16.46 0.89
C TYR A 433 -17.75 -17.25 0.72
N ASP A 434 -18.66 -17.15 1.68
CA ASP A 434 -19.91 -17.91 1.63
C ASP A 434 -20.80 -17.46 0.46
N ILE A 435 -20.80 -16.17 0.09
CA ILE A 435 -21.43 -15.68 -1.15
C ILE A 435 -20.85 -16.35 -2.40
N VAL A 436 -19.54 -16.60 -2.45
CA VAL A 436 -18.92 -17.34 -3.57
C VAL A 436 -19.49 -18.76 -3.64
N PHE A 437 -19.65 -19.45 -2.51
CA PHE A 437 -20.26 -20.78 -2.48
C PHE A 437 -21.73 -20.78 -2.86
N LEU A 438 -22.51 -19.77 -2.44
CA LEU A 438 -23.90 -19.61 -2.84
C LEU A 438 -24.04 -19.45 -4.36
N LEU A 439 -23.19 -18.62 -4.98
CA LEU A 439 -23.16 -18.46 -6.44
C LEU A 439 -22.77 -19.76 -7.15
N LEU A 440 -21.83 -20.52 -6.60
CA LEU A 440 -21.44 -21.82 -7.15
C LEU A 440 -22.56 -22.86 -7.03
N LEU A 441 -23.25 -22.94 -5.88
CA LEU A 441 -24.40 -23.82 -5.64
C LEU A 441 -25.54 -23.54 -6.63
N ASN A 442 -25.79 -22.27 -6.94
CA ASN A 442 -26.74 -21.89 -7.99
C ASN A 442 -26.35 -22.50 -9.34
N LYS A 443 -25.09 -22.39 -9.73
CA LYS A 443 -24.59 -22.93 -11.00
C LYS A 443 -24.64 -24.46 -11.04
N ILE A 444 -24.24 -25.13 -9.97
CA ILE A 444 -24.33 -26.59 -9.81
C ILE A 444 -25.79 -27.04 -10.03
N SER A 445 -26.72 -26.38 -9.36
CA SER A 445 -28.15 -26.72 -9.41
C SER A 445 -28.78 -26.47 -10.77
N ILE A 446 -28.60 -25.26 -11.34
CA ILE A 446 -29.20 -24.86 -12.62
C ILE A 446 -28.69 -25.74 -13.77
N HIS A 447 -27.41 -26.13 -13.74
CA HIS A 447 -26.82 -26.94 -14.80
C HIS A 447 -26.99 -28.45 -14.61
N GLY A 448 -27.62 -28.87 -13.50
CA GLY A 448 -27.96 -30.26 -13.20
C GLY A 448 -26.77 -31.13 -12.80
N PHE A 449 -25.76 -30.54 -12.15
CA PHE A 449 -24.66 -31.33 -11.58
C PHE A 449 -25.13 -32.02 -10.28
N PRO A 450 -24.64 -33.25 -9.98
CA PRO A 450 -25.11 -34.00 -8.82
C PRO A 450 -24.81 -33.27 -7.50
N LEU A 451 -25.87 -32.72 -6.88
CA LEU A 451 -25.74 -31.99 -5.63
C LEU A 451 -25.26 -32.89 -4.48
N ALA A 452 -25.54 -34.19 -4.52
CA ALA A 452 -25.02 -35.14 -3.53
C ALA A 452 -23.49 -35.30 -3.56
N VAL A 453 -22.83 -34.94 -4.68
CA VAL A 453 -21.36 -35.04 -4.83
C VAL A 453 -20.70 -33.73 -4.45
N TYR A 454 -21.17 -32.61 -5.00
CA TYR A 454 -20.51 -31.30 -4.88
C TYR A 454 -21.15 -30.37 -3.84
N GLY A 455 -22.34 -30.69 -3.37
CA GLY A 455 -23.16 -29.85 -2.49
C GLY A 455 -22.87 -29.95 -1.00
N PRO A 456 -22.62 -31.12 -0.39
CA PRO A 456 -22.68 -31.25 1.07
C PRO A 456 -21.73 -30.30 1.81
N GLN A 457 -20.45 -30.27 1.42
CA GLN A 457 -19.45 -29.42 2.08
C GLN A 457 -19.76 -27.92 1.92
N LEU A 458 -20.34 -27.52 0.78
CA LEU A 458 -20.72 -26.13 0.52
C LEU A 458 -21.94 -25.74 1.35
N LEU A 459 -22.98 -26.59 1.37
CA LEU A 459 -24.21 -26.38 2.12
C LEU A 459 -23.94 -26.35 3.63
N ASP A 460 -23.15 -27.31 4.13
CA ASP A 460 -22.74 -27.37 5.54
C ASP A 460 -21.99 -26.12 5.98
N ARG A 461 -21.26 -25.46 5.06
CA ARG A 461 -20.57 -24.21 5.35
C ARG A 461 -21.54 -23.02 5.38
N VAL A 462 -22.34 -22.83 4.34
CA VAL A 462 -23.24 -21.66 4.24
C VAL A 462 -24.37 -21.68 5.28
N PHE A 463 -24.79 -22.85 5.76
CA PHE A 463 -25.81 -22.96 6.81
C PHE A 463 -25.28 -22.78 8.24
N LYS A 464 -23.95 -22.71 8.47
CA LYS A 464 -23.39 -22.54 9.82
C LYS A 464 -23.50 -21.14 10.40
N PHE A 465 -23.72 -20.12 9.56
CA PHE A 465 -23.73 -18.68 9.91
C PHE A 465 -22.52 -18.27 10.78
N PRO A 466 -21.42 -17.77 10.17
CA PRO A 466 -20.17 -17.52 10.90
C PRO A 466 -20.26 -16.48 12.05
N SER A 467 -21.31 -15.65 12.10
CA SER A 467 -21.52 -14.69 13.18
C SER A 467 -23.01 -14.43 13.44
N ALA A 468 -23.34 -13.77 14.56
CA ALA A 468 -24.72 -13.36 14.86
C ALA A 468 -25.20 -12.18 13.99
N ASN A 469 -24.29 -11.34 13.50
CA ASN A 469 -24.61 -10.17 12.69
C ASN A 469 -24.52 -10.53 11.20
N VAL A 470 -25.60 -11.07 10.67
CA VAL A 470 -25.67 -11.52 9.27
C VAL A 470 -25.91 -10.32 8.33
N PRO A 471 -25.02 -10.05 7.35
CA PRO A 471 -25.21 -8.97 6.39
C PRO A 471 -26.42 -9.18 5.47
N ASP A 472 -27.17 -8.12 5.16
CA ASP A 472 -28.35 -8.21 4.28
C ASP A 472 -28.03 -8.81 2.90
N ILE A 473 -26.86 -8.49 2.34
CA ILE A 473 -26.42 -9.01 1.05
C ILE A 473 -26.25 -10.54 1.08
N TYR A 474 -25.83 -11.09 2.22
CA TYR A 474 -25.72 -12.52 2.42
C TYR A 474 -27.10 -13.17 2.47
N ILE A 475 -28.03 -12.58 3.23
CA ILE A 475 -29.41 -13.08 3.34
C ILE A 475 -30.10 -13.05 1.98
N PHE A 476 -29.89 -11.99 1.20
CA PHE A 476 -30.39 -11.87 -0.16
C PHE A 476 -29.89 -13.01 -1.06
N GLU A 477 -28.57 -13.24 -1.13
CA GLU A 477 -28.05 -14.33 -1.97
C GLU A 477 -28.43 -15.72 -1.42
N MET A 478 -28.54 -15.88 -0.10
CA MET A 478 -28.95 -17.14 0.53
C MET A 478 -30.40 -17.48 0.21
N THR A 479 -31.34 -16.53 0.36
CA THR A 479 -32.76 -16.76 0.01
C THR A 479 -32.93 -17.08 -1.47
N LYS A 480 -32.22 -16.38 -2.36
CA LYS A 480 -32.22 -16.67 -3.79
C LYS A 480 -31.69 -18.08 -4.09
N THR A 481 -30.56 -18.44 -3.46
CA THR A 481 -29.91 -19.74 -3.68
C THR A 481 -30.75 -20.89 -3.17
N LEU A 482 -31.38 -20.74 -2.00
CA LEU A 482 -32.30 -21.72 -1.46
C LEU A 482 -33.52 -21.93 -2.38
N GLY A 483 -34.07 -20.86 -2.96
CA GLY A 483 -35.13 -20.98 -3.97
C GLY A 483 -34.72 -21.83 -5.16
N VAL A 484 -33.53 -21.58 -5.72
CA VAL A 484 -32.97 -22.37 -6.84
C VAL A 484 -32.74 -23.83 -6.44
N LEU A 485 -32.19 -24.07 -5.24
CA LEU A 485 -31.94 -25.41 -4.72
C LEU A 485 -33.24 -26.21 -4.56
N LEU A 486 -34.29 -25.60 -4.01
CA LEU A 486 -35.60 -26.25 -3.86
C LEU A 486 -36.26 -26.55 -5.21
N GLN A 487 -36.14 -25.63 -6.17
CA GLN A 487 -36.70 -25.80 -7.50
C GLN A 487 -36.06 -26.96 -8.27
N HIS A 488 -34.73 -27.10 -8.18
CA HIS A 488 -33.99 -28.07 -8.99
C HIS A 488 -33.57 -29.35 -8.24
N ASN A 489 -33.43 -29.28 -6.93
CA ASN A 489 -32.92 -30.34 -6.06
C ASN A 489 -33.78 -30.50 -4.78
N GLY A 490 -35.08 -30.24 -4.86
CA GLY A 490 -36.00 -30.21 -3.72
C GLY A 490 -35.93 -31.43 -2.82
N GLN A 491 -35.97 -32.65 -3.38
CA GLN A 491 -35.88 -33.89 -2.60
C GLN A 491 -34.60 -33.96 -1.77
N PHE A 492 -33.44 -33.69 -2.38
CA PHE A 492 -32.16 -33.73 -1.68
C PHE A 492 -32.10 -32.71 -0.54
N MET A 493 -32.61 -31.49 -0.78
CA MET A 493 -32.65 -30.44 0.24
C MET A 493 -33.54 -30.83 1.43
N LEU A 494 -34.70 -31.42 1.17
CA LEU A 494 -35.62 -31.86 2.22
C LEU A 494 -35.04 -33.05 3.01
N ASP A 495 -34.38 -33.99 2.34
CA ASP A 495 -33.81 -35.17 2.99
C ASP A 495 -32.63 -34.83 3.93
N ASN A 496 -31.86 -33.78 3.63
CA ASN A 496 -30.58 -33.52 4.30
C ASN A 496 -30.52 -32.20 5.08
N TYR A 497 -31.33 -31.20 4.73
CA TYR A 497 -31.19 -29.82 5.23
C TYR A 497 -32.50 -29.20 5.73
N THR A 498 -33.55 -30.00 6.00
CA THR A 498 -34.85 -29.51 6.49
C THR A 498 -34.72 -28.60 7.72
N ASP A 499 -33.96 -29.02 8.73
CA ASP A 499 -33.80 -28.23 9.97
C ASP A 499 -33.08 -26.91 9.71
N SER A 500 -32.06 -26.91 8.84
CA SER A 500 -31.33 -25.70 8.45
C SER A 500 -32.21 -24.72 7.68
N ILE A 501 -33.09 -25.24 6.81
CA ILE A 501 -34.07 -24.45 6.06
C ILE A 501 -35.09 -23.82 7.00
N LEU A 502 -35.65 -24.61 7.92
CA LEU A 502 -36.59 -24.13 8.92
C LEU A 502 -35.96 -23.01 9.76
N HIS A 503 -34.77 -23.26 10.30
CA HIS A 503 -34.04 -22.29 11.10
C HIS A 503 -33.80 -20.97 10.36
N PHE A 504 -33.37 -21.05 9.09
CA PHE A 504 -33.15 -19.86 8.26
C PHE A 504 -34.44 -19.07 8.01
N ILE A 505 -35.54 -19.74 7.66
CA ILE A 505 -36.84 -19.11 7.42
C ILE A 505 -37.40 -18.48 8.70
N GLU A 506 -37.11 -19.04 9.88
CA GLU A 506 -37.48 -18.46 11.16
C GLU A 506 -36.72 -17.15 11.43
N GLN A 507 -35.46 -17.05 11.02
CA GLN A 507 -34.62 -15.88 11.25
C GLN A 507 -34.83 -14.75 10.23
N CYS A 508 -35.16 -15.05 8.97
CA CYS A 508 -35.33 -14.05 7.90
C CYS A 508 -36.35 -12.93 8.18
N PRO A 509 -37.52 -13.16 8.82
CA PRO A 509 -38.51 -12.11 9.11
C PRO A 509 -38.05 -11.04 10.12
N SER A 510 -36.91 -11.25 10.78
CA SER A 510 -36.38 -10.41 11.87
C SER A 510 -35.54 -9.22 11.38
N THR A 511 -35.23 -9.12 10.08
CA THR A 511 -34.30 -8.14 9.49
C THR A 511 -34.89 -6.75 9.23
N LYS A 512 -36.05 -6.43 9.81
CA LYS A 512 -36.74 -5.14 9.64
C LYS A 512 -36.00 -3.92 10.24
N GLY A 513 -34.84 -4.10 10.86
CA GLY A 513 -34.17 -3.09 11.67
C GLY A 513 -33.26 -2.10 10.92
N GLU A 514 -32.52 -2.52 9.90
CA GLU A 514 -31.37 -1.72 9.40
C GLU A 514 -31.13 -1.76 7.87
N ALA A 515 -31.85 -2.60 7.11
CA ALA A 515 -31.65 -2.76 5.68
C ALA A 515 -32.22 -1.62 4.82
N ALA A 516 -31.58 -1.32 3.69
CA ALA A 516 -32.16 -0.44 2.68
C ALA A 516 -33.52 -1.02 2.21
N PRO A 517 -34.59 -0.20 2.06
CA PRO A 517 -35.96 -0.70 1.84
C PRO A 517 -36.12 -1.69 0.67
N GLN A 518 -35.30 -1.53 -0.37
CA GLN A 518 -35.34 -2.37 -1.56
C GLN A 518 -34.79 -3.79 -1.34
N VAL A 519 -33.73 -3.94 -0.53
CA VAL A 519 -33.12 -5.26 -0.25
C VAL A 519 -34.06 -6.07 0.64
N ALA A 520 -34.64 -5.43 1.67
CA ALA A 520 -35.63 -6.05 2.53
C ALA A 520 -36.84 -6.58 1.74
N TYR A 521 -37.35 -5.78 0.79
CA TYR A 521 -38.45 -6.19 -0.09
C TYR A 521 -38.08 -7.40 -0.97
N MET A 522 -36.87 -7.43 -1.54
CA MET A 522 -36.41 -8.57 -2.34
C MET A 522 -36.25 -9.84 -1.50
N VAL A 523 -35.70 -9.72 -0.29
CA VAL A 523 -35.58 -10.83 0.66
C VAL A 523 -36.97 -11.39 0.99
N GLU A 524 -37.94 -10.53 1.29
CA GLU A 524 -39.32 -10.95 1.60
C GLU A 524 -39.96 -11.72 0.42
N ASN A 525 -39.77 -11.23 -0.81
CA ASN A 525 -40.28 -11.91 -2.01
C ASN A 525 -39.61 -13.27 -2.22
N ASN A 526 -38.30 -13.37 -2.03
CA ASN A 526 -37.58 -14.65 -2.13
C ASN A 526 -38.06 -15.64 -1.05
N VAL A 527 -38.29 -15.18 0.18
CA VAL A 527 -38.83 -16.01 1.27
C VAL A 527 -40.23 -16.52 0.91
N LYS A 528 -41.10 -15.67 0.36
CA LYS A 528 -42.43 -16.10 -0.13
C LYS A 528 -42.31 -17.15 -1.23
N TYR A 529 -41.38 -16.97 -2.17
CA TYR A 529 -41.11 -17.95 -3.23
C TYR A 529 -40.63 -19.30 -2.66
N ILE A 530 -39.72 -19.28 -1.68
CA ILE A 530 -39.27 -20.48 -0.96
C ILE A 530 -40.47 -21.18 -0.30
N CYS A 531 -41.30 -20.45 0.44
CA CYS A 531 -42.46 -21.01 1.12
C CYS A 531 -43.45 -21.64 0.13
N HIS A 532 -43.67 -21.00 -1.03
CA HIS A 532 -44.53 -21.54 -2.07
C HIS A 532 -43.93 -22.83 -2.68
N SER A 533 -42.62 -22.82 -2.93
CA SER A 533 -41.90 -23.99 -3.44
C SER A 533 -41.98 -25.18 -2.49
N LEU A 534 -41.90 -24.95 -1.17
CA LEU A 534 -42.08 -25.99 -0.16
C LEU A 534 -43.49 -26.60 -0.18
N ILE A 535 -44.54 -25.77 -0.33
CA ILE A 535 -45.93 -26.24 -0.43
C ILE A 535 -46.14 -27.06 -1.71
N GLU A 536 -45.58 -26.63 -2.84
CA GLU A 536 -45.65 -27.37 -4.09
C GLU A 536 -44.87 -28.69 -4.02
N LEU A 537 -43.66 -28.67 -3.46
CA LEU A 537 -42.86 -29.88 -3.23
C LEU A 537 -43.59 -30.88 -2.34
N ASN A 538 -44.35 -30.41 -1.33
CA ASN A 538 -45.15 -31.27 -0.46
C ASN A 538 -46.18 -32.14 -1.20
N LYS A 539 -46.59 -31.75 -2.42
CA LYS A 539 -47.48 -32.55 -3.26
C LYS A 539 -46.78 -33.78 -3.86
N THR A 540 -45.45 -33.74 -3.96
CA THR A 540 -44.62 -34.75 -4.60
C THR A 540 -43.79 -35.54 -3.59
N TYR A 541 -43.30 -34.86 -2.56
CA TYR A 541 -42.37 -35.37 -1.55
C TYR A 541 -42.83 -34.92 -0.17
N PRO A 542 -42.80 -35.77 0.87
CA PRO A 542 -43.23 -35.36 2.21
C PRO A 542 -42.31 -34.28 2.77
N VAL A 543 -42.85 -33.08 3.03
CA VAL A 543 -42.15 -32.00 3.74
C VAL A 543 -42.46 -32.11 5.23
N ALA A 544 -41.46 -31.88 6.09
CA ALA A 544 -41.67 -31.89 7.54
C ALA A 544 -42.77 -30.89 7.96
N GLN A 545 -43.63 -31.33 8.88
CA GLN A 545 -44.88 -30.63 9.19
C GLN A 545 -44.64 -29.25 9.81
N ASP A 546 -43.61 -29.10 10.61
CA ASP A 546 -43.13 -27.83 11.18
C ASP A 546 -42.71 -26.83 10.10
N LEU A 547 -41.90 -27.26 9.13
CA LEU A 547 -41.49 -26.45 7.98
C LEU A 547 -42.70 -26.06 7.11
N LEU A 548 -43.63 -26.98 6.88
CA LEU A 548 -44.86 -26.70 6.12
C LEU A 548 -45.77 -25.70 6.85
N ASN A 549 -45.96 -25.87 8.17
CA ASN A 549 -46.74 -24.95 9.01
C ASN A 549 -46.13 -23.54 8.97
N ARG A 550 -44.80 -23.45 9.05
CA ARG A 550 -44.09 -22.17 8.98
C ARG A 550 -44.26 -21.50 7.62
N ALA A 551 -44.12 -22.25 6.53
CA ALA A 551 -44.34 -21.75 5.17
C ALA A 551 -45.75 -21.19 4.96
N GLN A 552 -46.78 -21.88 5.47
CA GLN A 552 -48.18 -21.43 5.41
C GLN A 552 -48.45 -20.19 6.26
N LEU A 553 -47.75 -20.02 7.38
CA LEU A 553 -47.89 -18.82 8.21
C LEU A 553 -47.33 -17.57 7.53
N ILE A 554 -46.27 -17.72 6.73
CA ILE A 554 -45.63 -16.61 5.99
C ILE A 554 -46.42 -16.23 4.74
N LEU A 555 -47.10 -17.20 4.11
CA LEU A 555 -48.01 -16.99 2.99
C LEU A 555 -49.44 -16.87 3.52
N PRO A 556 -49.93 -15.67 3.91
CA PRO A 556 -51.31 -15.54 4.36
C PRO A 556 -52.22 -16.13 3.28
N SER A 557 -53.17 -16.96 3.73
CA SER A 557 -54.15 -17.62 2.87
C SER A 557 -54.68 -16.64 1.85
N GLN A 558 -54.41 -16.91 0.57
CA GLN A 558 -55.22 -16.33 -0.50
C GLN A 558 -56.64 -16.83 -0.25
N SER A 559 -57.43 -16.04 0.47
CA SER A 559 -58.87 -16.20 0.50
C SER A 559 -59.34 -16.14 -0.95
N HIS A 560 -59.81 -17.27 -1.46
CA HIS A 560 -60.54 -17.34 -2.72
C HIS A 560 -61.59 -16.23 -2.76
N SER A 561 -61.42 -15.29 -3.69
CA SER A 561 -62.47 -14.43 -4.23
C SER A 561 -62.30 -14.36 -5.73
#